data_AF-G7EJ54-F1
#
_entry.id   AF-G7EJ54-F1
#
_cell.length_a   1.000
_cell.length_b   1.000
_cell.length_c   1.000
_cell.angle_alpha   90.00
_cell.angle_beta   90.00
_cell.angle_gamma   90.00
#
_symmetry.space_group_name_H-M   'P 1'
#
loop_
_entity.id
_entity.type
_entity.pdbx_description
1 polymer ?
#
loop_
_entity_poly.entity_id
_entity_poly.type
_entity_poly.pdbx_seq_one_letter_code
_entity_poly.pdbx_strand_id
1 'polypeptide(L)'
;MSLVNYIDAAQQYFDDLVIKATDDELFAGGYLRGHFDLAVGYAEVEKLTISIDELNETVEQSLVKAYHNGELNEEDKTLVARLWEEVKALT
;
A
#
# COMPACT_ATOMS: atom_id res chain seq x y z
N MET A 1 -13.07 4.84 -10.26
CA MET A 1 -12.40 6.12 -9.93
C MET A 1 -11.27 6.42 -10.95
N SER A 2 -10.65 7.62 -10.96
CA SER A 2 -9.39 7.86 -11.72
C SER A 2 -8.17 7.40 -10.92
N LEU A 3 -7.03 7.14 -11.57
CA LEU A 3 -5.80 6.74 -10.86
C LEU A 3 -5.36 7.79 -9.84
N VAL A 4 -5.35 9.07 -10.22
CA VAL A 4 -4.96 10.18 -9.32
C VAL A 4 -5.87 10.23 -8.09
N ASN A 5 -7.18 10.14 -8.28
CA ASN A 5 -8.12 10.16 -7.15
C ASN A 5 -7.95 8.94 -6.24
N TYR A 6 -7.58 7.78 -6.81
CA TYR A 6 -7.29 6.58 -6.03
C TYR A 6 -6.02 6.72 -5.20
N ILE A 7 -4.96 7.28 -5.79
CA ILE A 7 -3.71 7.60 -5.08
C ILE A 7 -4.00 8.59 -3.95
N ASP A 8 -4.74 9.67 -4.21
CA ASP A 8 -5.10 10.67 -3.20
C ASP A 8 -5.93 10.04 -2.06
N ALA A 9 -6.89 9.17 -2.38
CA ALA A 9 -7.67 8.44 -1.39
C ALA A 9 -6.80 7.51 -0.53
N ALA A 10 -5.85 6.80 -1.14
CA ALA A 10 -4.91 5.96 -0.42
C ALA A 10 -3.99 6.78 0.51
N GLN A 11 -3.50 7.93 0.05
CA GLN A 11 -2.70 8.84 0.89
C GLN A 11 -3.49 9.31 2.12
N GLN A 12 -4.74 9.75 1.92
CA GLN A 12 -5.60 10.15 3.03
C GLN A 12 -5.87 8.99 3.99
N TYR A 13 -6.09 7.78 3.48
CA TYR A 13 -6.26 6.59 4.32
C TYR A 13 -5.03 6.35 5.20
N PHE A 14 -3.82 6.44 4.65
CA PHE A 14 -2.58 6.29 5.43
C PHE A 14 -2.39 7.40 6.46
N ASP A 15 -2.73 8.65 6.11
CA ASP A 15 -2.67 9.77 7.05
C ASP A 15 -3.67 9.60 8.21
N ASP A 16 -4.86 9.06 7.94
CA ASP A 16 -5.86 8.77 8.97
C ASP A 16 -5.40 7.68 9.95
N LEU A 17 -4.62 6.69 9.49
CA LEU A 17 -4.05 5.65 10.37
C LEU A 17 -3.17 6.27 11.46
N VAL A 18 -2.43 7.33 11.16
CA VAL A 18 -1.59 8.03 12.15
C VAL A 18 -2.37 8.52 13.37
N ILE A 19 -3.66 8.82 13.19
CA ILE A 19 -4.50 9.40 14.24
C ILE A 19 -5.25 8.31 15.02
N LYS A 20 -5.69 7.24 14.34
CA LYS A 20 -6.69 6.30 14.88
C LYS A 20 -6.17 4.89 15.15
N ALA A 21 -5.03 4.51 14.58
CA ALA A 21 -4.52 3.14 14.59
C ALA A 21 -3.85 2.78 15.92
N THR A 22 -3.77 1.49 16.22
CA THR A 22 -2.86 0.97 17.25
C THR A 22 -1.41 1.07 16.78
N ASP A 23 -0.43 0.88 17.69
CA ASP A 23 0.99 0.89 17.32
C ASP A 23 1.33 -0.17 16.25
N ASP A 24 0.75 -1.37 16.34
CA ASP A 24 0.97 -2.44 15.36
C ASP A 24 0.34 -2.11 14.00
N GLU A 25 -0.87 -1.53 14.01
CA GLU A 25 -1.53 -1.05 12.80
C GLU A 25 -0.79 0.14 12.16
N LEU A 26 -0.19 1.01 12.98
CA LEU A 26 0.63 2.12 12.50
C LEU A 26 1.91 1.61 11.84
N PHE A 27 2.55 0.59 12.41
CA PHE A 27 3.68 -0.08 11.78
C PHE A 27 3.28 -0.72 10.45
N ALA A 28 2.22 -1.52 10.43
CA ALA A 28 1.73 -2.18 9.22
C ALA A 28 1.29 -1.16 8.15
N GLY A 29 0.63 -0.07 8.55
CA GLY A 29 0.22 1.01 7.67
C GLY A 29 1.40 1.77 7.08
N GLY A 30 2.43 2.06 7.89
CA GLY A 30 3.66 2.68 7.41
C GLY A 30 4.44 1.78 6.45
N TYR A 31 4.49 0.48 6.74
CA TYR A 31 5.10 -0.52 5.86
C TYR A 31 4.38 -0.57 4.50
N LEU A 32 3.06 -0.71 4.51
CA LEU A 32 2.23 -0.73 3.30
C LEU A 32 2.36 0.57 2.49
N ARG A 33 2.31 1.73 3.16
CA ARG A 33 2.49 3.04 2.53
C ARG A 33 3.81 3.11 1.77
N GLY A 34 4.90 2.60 2.36
CA GLY A 34 6.21 2.56 1.70
C GLY A 34 6.19 1.78 0.37
N HIS A 35 5.53 0.61 0.33
CA HIS A 35 5.38 -0.16 -0.91
C HIS A 35 4.49 0.55 -1.94
N PHE A 36 3.41 1.19 -1.49
CA PHE A 36 2.50 1.94 -2.34
C PHE A 36 3.19 3.15 -2.98
N ASP A 37 3.83 3.99 -2.17
CA ASP A 37 4.52 5.21 -2.60
C ASP A 37 5.66 4.89 -3.57
N LEU A 38 6.38 3.78 -3.32
CA LEU A 38 7.43 3.33 -4.21
C LEU A 38 6.88 2.91 -5.59
N ALA A 39 5.77 2.18 -5.63
CA ALA A 39 5.12 1.77 -6.87
C ALA A 39 4.60 2.98 -7.68
N VAL A 40 3.96 3.94 -7.00
CA VAL A 40 3.53 5.21 -7.61
C VAL A 40 4.73 5.98 -8.16
N GLY A 41 5.78 6.16 -7.34
CA GLY A 41 6.98 6.90 -7.73
C GLY A 41 7.71 6.28 -8.93
N TYR A 42 7.76 4.95 -9.03
CA TYR A 42 8.33 4.28 -10.21
C TYR A 42 7.52 4.58 -11.48
N ALA A 43 6.18 4.49 -11.41
CA ALA A 43 5.32 4.80 -12.55
C ALA A 43 5.48 6.26 -13.01
N GLU A 44 5.61 7.19 -12.07
CA GLU A 44 5.84 8.61 -12.37
C GLU A 44 7.20 8.87 -13.03
N VAL A 45 8.28 8.31 -12.47
CA VAL A 45 9.66 8.47 -12.99
C VAL A 45 9.79 7.88 -14.39
N GLU A 46 9.18 6.72 -14.63
CA GLU A 46 9.20 6.04 -15.93
C GLU A 46 8.15 6.58 -16.91
N LYS A 47 7.29 7.52 -16.48
CA LYS A 47 6.18 8.09 -17.25
C LYS A 47 5.23 7.02 -17.79
N LEU A 48 5.01 5.97 -17.01
CA LEU A 48 4.09 4.90 -17.35
C LEU A 48 2.65 5.40 -17.23
N THR A 49 1.82 5.06 -18.20
CA THR A 49 0.37 5.22 -18.08
C THR A 49 -0.19 3.89 -17.63
N ILE A 50 -0.39 3.74 -16.32
CA ILE A 50 -0.91 2.52 -15.71
C ILE A 50 -2.36 2.71 -15.26
N SER A 51 -3.08 1.60 -15.16
CA SER A 51 -4.37 1.48 -14.51
C SER A 51 -4.20 1.31 -13.00
N ILE A 52 -5.32 1.44 -12.27
CA ILE A 52 -5.37 1.13 -10.83
C ILE A 52 -5.00 -0.34 -10.58
N ASP A 53 -5.45 -1.26 -11.44
CA ASP A 53 -5.16 -2.69 -11.30
C ASP A 53 -3.67 -2.98 -11.46
N GLU A 54 -3.00 -2.35 -12.43
CA GLU A 54 -1.54 -2.48 -12.63
C GLU A 54 -0.74 -1.90 -11.46
N LEU A 55 -1.19 -0.79 -10.87
CA LEU A 55 -0.58 -0.25 -9.65
C LEU A 55 -0.73 -1.26 -8.48
N ASN A 56 -1.94 -1.77 -8.28
CA ASN A 56 -2.23 -2.73 -7.21
C ASN A 56 -1.42 -4.02 -7.37
N GLU A 57 -1.30 -4.53 -8.60
CA GLU A 57 -0.46 -5.69 -8.89
C GLU A 57 1.02 -5.42 -8.55
N THR A 58 1.52 -4.23 -8.89
CA THR A 58 2.91 -3.84 -8.57
C THR A 58 3.15 -3.80 -7.06
N VAL A 59 2.20 -3.25 -6.30
CA VAL A 59 2.27 -3.22 -4.82
C VAL A 59 2.23 -4.63 -4.25
N GLU A 60 1.31 -5.48 -4.71
CA GLU A 60 1.19 -6.88 -4.25
C GLU A 60 2.46 -7.69 -4.52
N GLN A 61 3.04 -7.57 -5.73
CA GLN A 61 4.30 -8.24 -6.06
C GLN A 61 5.45 -7.78 -5.14
N SER A 62 5.49 -6.47 -4.84
CA SER A 62 6.47 -5.88 -3.93
C SER A 62 6.33 -6.42 -2.50
N LEU A 63 5.10 -6.50 -1.98
CA LEU A 63 4.79 -7.08 -0.67
C LEU A 63 5.14 -8.57 -0.60
N VAL A 64 4.73 -9.37 -1.59
CA VAL A 64 5.02 -10.81 -1.65
C VAL A 64 6.52 -11.06 -1.61
N LYS A 65 7.30 -10.30 -2.38
CA LYS A 65 8.77 -10.39 -2.35
C LYS A 65 9.34 -10.09 -0.96
N ALA A 66 8.82 -9.07 -0.29
CA ALA A 66 9.25 -8.66 1.04
C ALA A 66 8.91 -9.72 2.10
N TYR A 67 7.73 -10.35 1.99
CA TYR A 67 7.31 -11.45 2.86
C TYR A 67 8.21 -12.67 2.70
N HIS A 68 8.61 -13.00 1.46
CA HIS A 68 9.56 -14.09 1.19
C HIS A 68 10.96 -13.82 1.76
N ASN A 69 11.35 -12.55 1.87
CA ASN A 69 12.62 -12.15 2.48
C ASN A 69 12.58 -12.21 4.02
N GLY A 70 11.43 -12.49 4.62
CA GLY A 70 11.28 -12.58 6.08
C GLY A 70 11.30 -11.22 6.79
N GLU A 71 10.88 -10.15 6.11
CA GLU A 71 10.88 -8.79 6.68
C GLU A 71 9.84 -8.59 7.78
N LEU A 72 8.79 -9.42 7.81
CA LEU A 72 7.66 -9.34 8.74
C LEU A 72 7.41 -10.67 9.44
N ASN A 73 6.89 -10.59 10.68
CA ASN A 73 6.32 -11.74 11.37
C ASN A 73 4.89 -12.07 10.84
N GLU A 74 4.28 -13.15 11.32
CA GLU A 74 2.95 -13.58 10.83
C GLU A 74 1.80 -12.65 11.23
N GLU A 75 1.90 -11.98 12.38
CA GLU A 75 0.91 -11.02 12.87
C GLU A 75 0.95 -9.74 12.02
N ASP A 76 2.15 -9.23 11.75
CA ASP A 76 2.37 -8.06 10.89
C ASP A 76 1.88 -8.32 9.46
N LYS A 77 2.17 -9.50 8.88
CA LYS A 77 1.66 -9.89 7.56
C LYS A 77 0.14 -9.88 7.52
N THR A 78 -0.51 -10.35 8.59
CA THR A 78 -1.97 -10.37 8.69
C THR A 78 -2.53 -8.95 8.72
N LEU A 79 -1.89 -8.05 9.48
CA LEU A 79 -2.28 -6.64 9.54
C LEU A 79 -2.08 -5.94 8.20
N VAL A 80 -0.92 -6.09 7.55
CA VAL A 80 -0.64 -5.49 6.24
C VAL A 80 -1.63 -6.00 5.19
N ALA A 81 -1.92 -7.31 5.18
CA ALA A 81 -2.90 -7.88 4.25
C ALA A 81 -4.31 -7.29 4.45
N ARG A 82 -4.77 -7.16 5.70
CA ARG A 82 -6.05 -6.52 6.00
C ARG A 82 -6.08 -5.06 5.54
N LEU A 83 -5.08 -4.26 5.92
CA LEU A 83 -5.00 -2.85 5.53
C LEU A 83 -4.94 -2.70 4.01
N TRP A 84 -4.30 -3.65 3.31
CA TRP A 84 -4.25 -3.66 1.86
C TRP A 84 -5.59 -3.92 1.20
N GLU A 85 -6.41 -4.83 1.72
CA GLU A 85 -7.79 -5.01 1.26
C GLU A 85 -8.63 -3.73 1.46
N GLU A 86 -8.42 -3.02 2.56
CA GLU A 86 -9.09 -1.73 2.80
C GLU A 86 -8.67 -0.65 1.78
N VAL A 87 -7.39 -0.59 1.41
CA VAL A 87 -6.89 0.31 0.36
C VAL A 87 -7.47 -0.04 -1.00
N LYS A 88 -7.48 -1.32 -1.40
CA LYS A 88 -8.06 -1.76 -2.68
C LYS A 88 -9.56 -1.45 -2.80
N ALA A 89 -10.27 -1.41 -1.67
CA ALA A 89 -11.68 -1.07 -1.63
C ALA A 89 -11.98 0.44 -1.85
N LEU A 90 -10.97 1.30 -1.97
CA LEU A 90 -11.13 2.74 -2.22
C LEU A 90 -11.47 3.08 -3.70
N THR A 91 -11.63 2.08 -4.57
CA THR A 91 -11.72 2.22 -6.04
C THR A 91 -13.08 2.68 -6.61
#